data_AF-D8Q4D4-F1
#
_entry.id   AF-D8Q4D4-F1
#
_cell.length_a   1.000
_cell.length_b   1.000
_cell.length_c   1.000
_cell.angle_alpha   90.00
_cell.angle_beta   90.00
_cell.angle_gamma   90.00
#
_symmetry.space_group_name_H-M   'P 1'
#
loop_
_entity.id
_entity.type
_entity.pdbx_description
1 polymer ?
#
loop_
_entity_poly.entity_id
_entity_poly.type
_entity_poly.pdbx_seq_one_letter_code
_entity_poly.pdbx_strand_id
1 'polypeptide(L)'
;MASTLNAVSFTVFKGSPGGKIVQDITHRVLDYDSVLVKVTHSGLCFTDVHFREQNMVLGHEGVGIVERVGDGCKDLKPGDRVGWGYVQDTCGTCDMCYQGEDMYCPHAALYGMSNLDVGSFASHAVIKESFLIRVPEKLDLLHAGPLFCGGATVFEALNRYGVKSTDRVGVIGVGGLGHLAIQFAAKMGCEVVVFSGTESKREEALGLGATEFHAVKGVEKFSDVKPIDCLLSTANAQPDWKLYLDIMAPKGIIFPLTVELGNYENFPAFPVNIKGITVQGSCVGSRSLTRRMLDFAARHGVKPTVQTFPMTKEGIEEAIKVLQEGKMSTAMRPLDMLRSIIFISLAWAMTAAAHSHGSDNGMDMSMDVPIELASGTMVPYLHFNISLGDILWFYGWVPKHAGPMFAACLGLFLLGILERWLAMLRVLCESGWSLPMPAAEPHKGQLPSQTAPSTRPRSRFIPSIDLPRGLLQVLQSALGFAFMLAVMTWQVGFILSICIGLGVGEMLFGRIISAVGRAKVASC
;
A
#
# COMPACT_ATOMS: atom_id res chain seq x y z
N MET A 1 2.91 49.78 0.73
CA MET A 1 3.63 49.07 1.82
C MET A 1 3.05 47.68 2.16
N ALA A 2 1.94 47.23 1.54
CA ALA A 2 1.41 45.87 1.76
C ALA A 2 2.14 44.75 0.99
N SER A 3 2.91 45.08 -0.06
CA SER A 3 3.51 44.08 -0.97
C SER A 3 4.71 43.32 -0.41
N THR A 4 5.40 43.83 0.62
CA THR A 4 6.58 43.16 1.21
C THR A 4 6.24 42.07 2.23
N LEU A 5 5.03 42.04 2.78
CA LEU A 5 4.61 41.02 3.76
C LEU A 5 4.17 39.69 3.12
N ASN A 6 3.83 39.73 1.82
CA ASN A 6 3.33 38.57 1.08
C ASN A 6 4.40 37.88 0.22
N ALA A 7 5.59 38.48 0.07
CA ALA A 7 6.70 37.85 -0.62
C ALA A 7 7.23 36.64 0.18
N VAL A 8 7.42 35.52 -0.50
CA VAL A 8 7.96 34.28 0.06
C VAL A 8 9.08 33.78 -0.84
N SER A 9 10.13 33.26 -0.21
CA SER A 9 11.29 32.73 -0.90
C SER A 9 11.55 31.32 -0.37
N PHE A 10 11.74 30.36 -1.27
CA PHE A 10 11.90 28.97 -0.87
C PHE A 10 12.71 28.19 -1.90
N THR A 11 13.35 27.12 -1.42
CA THR A 11 14.18 26.25 -2.23
C THR A 11 13.34 25.44 -3.20
N VAL A 12 13.79 25.35 -4.45
CA VAL A 12 13.22 24.55 -5.53
C VAL A 12 14.30 23.73 -6.23
N PHE A 13 13.91 22.61 -6.84
CA PHE A 13 14.78 21.79 -7.67
C PHE A 13 14.27 21.79 -9.12
N LYS A 14 15.15 22.21 -10.02
CA LYS A 14 14.83 22.49 -11.42
C LYS A 14 15.51 21.49 -12.35
N GLY A 15 14.87 21.23 -13.47
CA GLY A 15 15.55 20.69 -14.64
C GLY A 15 16.53 21.71 -15.23
N SER A 16 17.45 21.25 -16.06
CA SER A 16 18.43 22.11 -16.73
C SER A 16 18.65 21.65 -18.16
N PRO A 17 19.09 22.55 -19.06
CA PRO A 17 19.69 22.13 -20.33
C PRO A 17 20.82 21.12 -20.03
N GLY A 18 20.75 19.93 -20.63
CA GLY A 18 21.65 18.80 -20.33
C GLY A 18 21.16 17.84 -19.23
N GLY A 19 19.94 18.03 -18.73
CA GLY A 19 19.25 17.11 -17.85
C GLY A 19 19.86 17.00 -16.46
N LYS A 20 20.52 18.01 -15.90
CA LYS A 20 20.99 17.94 -14.50
C LYS A 20 19.97 18.58 -13.57
N ILE A 21 19.96 18.15 -12.32
CA ILE A 21 19.10 18.77 -11.31
C ILE A 21 19.85 19.97 -10.71
N VAL A 22 19.19 21.12 -10.71
CA VAL A 22 19.73 22.37 -10.16
C VAL A 22 18.89 22.79 -8.97
N GLN A 23 19.54 22.99 -7.83
CA GLN A 23 18.91 23.61 -6.68
C GLN A 23 18.94 25.13 -6.86
N ASP A 24 17.80 25.79 -6.67
CA ASP A 24 17.63 27.23 -6.84
C ASP A 24 16.68 27.78 -5.76
N ILE A 25 16.55 29.10 -5.69
CA ILE A 25 15.57 29.78 -4.83
C ILE A 25 14.57 30.48 -5.74
N THR A 26 13.28 30.19 -5.56
CA THR A 26 12.22 30.93 -6.23
C THR A 26 11.65 31.98 -5.30
N HIS A 27 11.17 33.09 -5.88
CA HIS A 27 10.52 34.18 -5.18
C HIS A 27 9.10 34.31 -5.70
N ARG A 28 8.12 34.12 -4.82
CA ARG A 28 6.69 34.18 -5.15
C ARG A 28 6.00 35.17 -4.24
N VAL A 29 4.87 35.71 -4.68
CA VAL A 29 3.98 36.51 -3.84
C VAL A 29 2.78 35.65 -3.49
N LEU A 30 2.36 35.68 -2.23
CA LEU A 30 1.10 35.09 -1.82
C LEU A 30 -0.05 36.01 -2.24
N ASP A 31 -0.73 35.64 -3.33
CA ASP A 31 -1.87 36.37 -3.88
C ASP A 31 -3.15 36.16 -3.06
N TYR A 32 -4.18 36.96 -3.36
CA TYR A 32 -5.46 37.00 -2.65
C TYR A 32 -6.13 35.62 -2.52
N ASP A 33 -6.16 34.83 -3.59
CA ASP A 33 -6.79 33.51 -3.67
C ASP A 33 -5.77 32.35 -3.69
N SER A 34 -4.54 32.62 -3.25
CA SER A 34 -3.46 31.65 -3.22
C SER A 34 -3.10 31.21 -1.80
N VAL A 35 -2.50 30.03 -1.71
CA VAL A 35 -2.15 29.38 -0.44
C VAL A 35 -0.68 28.98 -0.48
N LEU A 36 0.04 29.32 0.58
CA LEU A 36 1.38 28.83 0.84
C LEU A 36 1.29 27.45 1.51
N VAL A 37 1.82 26.44 0.83
CA VAL A 37 1.87 25.07 1.30
C VAL A 37 3.31 24.70 1.61
N LYS A 38 3.56 24.19 2.82
CA LYS A 38 4.82 23.54 3.16
C LYS A 38 4.80 22.12 2.60
N VAL A 39 5.67 21.87 1.63
CA VAL A 39 5.73 20.56 0.98
C VAL A 39 6.31 19.55 1.95
N THR A 40 5.64 18.40 2.07
CA THR A 40 6.11 17.30 2.92
C THR A 40 6.64 16.15 2.07
N HIS A 41 5.95 15.85 0.97
CA HIS A 41 6.29 14.78 0.04
C HIS A 41 5.93 15.23 -1.37
N SER A 42 6.65 14.71 -2.35
CA SER A 42 6.29 14.78 -3.75
C SER A 42 6.49 13.40 -4.35
N GLY A 43 5.53 12.95 -5.13
CA GLY A 43 5.76 11.81 -6.01
C GLY A 43 6.67 12.19 -7.19
N LEU A 44 7.24 11.16 -7.83
CA LEU A 44 8.10 11.27 -9.01
C LEU A 44 7.49 10.38 -10.09
N CYS A 45 7.10 10.99 -11.20
CA CYS A 45 6.50 10.32 -12.35
C CYS A 45 7.42 10.42 -13.58
N PHE A 46 7.25 9.53 -14.55
CA PHE A 46 8.04 9.54 -15.77
C PHE A 46 7.87 10.84 -16.57
N THR A 47 6.73 11.52 -16.40
CA THR A 47 6.50 12.87 -16.93
C THR A 47 7.56 13.87 -16.46
N ASP A 48 8.05 13.78 -15.21
CA ASP A 48 9.13 14.64 -14.73
C ASP A 48 10.45 14.37 -15.46
N VAL A 49 10.66 13.13 -15.92
CA VAL A 49 11.83 12.76 -16.75
C VAL A 49 11.73 13.40 -18.14
N HIS A 50 10.53 13.46 -18.73
CA HIS A 50 10.32 14.16 -20.01
C HIS A 50 10.62 15.66 -19.93
N PHE A 51 10.37 16.29 -18.77
CA PHE A 51 10.63 17.71 -18.54
C PHE A 51 12.01 18.01 -17.93
N ARG A 52 12.82 17.00 -17.63
CA ARG A 52 14.13 17.13 -16.95
C ARG A 52 15.11 18.06 -17.66
N GLU A 53 15.03 18.16 -18.98
CA GLU A 53 15.92 19.02 -19.78
C GLU A 53 15.44 20.47 -19.89
N GLN A 54 14.26 20.77 -19.37
CA GLN A 54 13.69 22.12 -19.37
C GLN A 54 14.08 22.88 -18.11
N ASN A 55 14.31 24.18 -18.24
CA ASN A 55 14.62 25.06 -17.11
C ASN A 55 13.34 25.41 -16.33
N MET A 56 12.81 24.44 -15.58
CA MET A 56 11.59 24.55 -14.79
C MET A 56 11.71 23.79 -13.48
N VAL A 57 10.93 24.17 -12.47
CA VAL A 57 10.80 23.41 -11.22
C VAL A 57 10.07 22.11 -11.50
N LEU A 58 10.66 20.99 -11.08
CA LEU A 58 10.12 19.65 -11.33
C LEU A 58 9.13 19.20 -10.26
N GLY A 59 8.43 18.09 -10.51
CA GLY A 59 7.44 17.48 -9.65
C GLY A 59 6.03 18.06 -9.85
N HIS A 60 5.06 17.18 -10.03
CA HIS A 60 3.64 17.52 -10.17
C HIS A 60 2.71 16.60 -9.36
N GLU A 61 3.26 15.99 -8.31
CA GLU A 61 2.58 15.04 -7.42
C GLU A 61 2.74 15.51 -5.96
N GLY A 62 2.45 16.79 -5.71
CA GLY A 62 2.79 17.48 -4.48
C GLY A 62 1.77 17.31 -3.37
N VAL A 63 2.25 17.07 -2.13
CA VAL A 63 1.42 17.05 -0.93
C VAL A 63 2.10 17.73 0.25
N GLY A 64 1.31 18.39 1.08
CA GLY A 64 1.84 19.20 2.16
C GLY A 64 0.80 19.67 3.17
N ILE A 65 1.24 20.60 4.00
CA ILE A 65 0.44 21.25 5.02
C ILE A 65 0.29 22.71 4.66
N VAL A 66 -0.94 23.22 4.71
CA VAL A 66 -1.20 24.66 4.54
C VAL A 66 -0.50 25.42 5.67
N GLU A 67 0.35 26.37 5.31
CA GLU A 67 1.07 27.22 6.26
C GLU A 67 0.42 28.60 6.36
N ARG A 68 0.06 29.20 5.22
CA ARG A 68 -0.58 30.51 5.15
C ARG A 68 -1.57 30.56 4.00
N VAL A 69 -2.66 31.30 4.17
CA VAL A 69 -3.69 31.51 3.15
C VAL A 69 -3.76 32.99 2.79
N GLY A 70 -4.06 33.30 1.53
CA GLY A 70 -4.37 34.66 1.10
C GLY A 70 -5.72 35.13 1.65
N ASP A 71 -5.93 36.45 1.71
CA ASP A 71 -7.12 37.06 2.34
C ASP A 71 -8.46 36.68 1.67
N GLY A 72 -8.41 36.19 0.44
CA GLY A 72 -9.56 35.74 -0.34
C GLY A 72 -9.87 34.26 -0.23
N CYS A 73 -8.99 33.48 0.41
CA CYS A 73 -9.17 32.06 0.60
C CYS A 73 -10.30 31.80 1.60
N LYS A 74 -11.23 30.92 1.25
CA LYS A 74 -12.43 30.65 2.08
C LYS A 74 -12.55 29.19 2.49
N ASP A 75 -11.93 28.30 1.74
CA ASP A 75 -12.10 26.87 1.90
C ASP A 75 -11.02 26.28 2.80
N LEU A 76 -9.77 26.74 2.71
CA LEU A 76 -8.61 26.18 3.41
C LEU A 76 -8.14 27.07 4.57
N LYS A 77 -7.44 26.45 5.53
CA LYS A 77 -6.82 27.14 6.68
C LYS A 77 -5.47 26.52 7.04
N PRO A 78 -4.58 27.25 7.76
CA PRO A 78 -3.34 26.69 8.28
C PRO A 78 -3.55 25.38 9.04
N GLY A 79 -2.67 24.39 8.78
CA GLY A 79 -2.75 23.04 9.31
C GLY A 79 -3.54 22.05 8.45
N ASP A 80 -4.32 22.51 7.46
CA ASP A 80 -5.01 21.60 6.55
C ASP A 80 -4.01 20.80 5.70
N ARG A 81 -4.32 19.51 5.49
CA ARG A 81 -3.55 18.59 4.66
C ARG A 81 -4.04 18.68 3.22
N VAL A 82 -3.17 19.04 2.29
CA VAL A 82 -3.56 19.30 0.89
C VAL A 82 -2.57 18.69 -0.09
N GLY A 83 -3.03 18.47 -1.32
CA GLY A 83 -2.17 18.18 -2.45
C GLY A 83 -2.69 18.80 -3.74
N TRP A 84 -1.84 18.77 -4.77
CA TRP A 84 -2.11 19.29 -6.10
C TRP A 84 -1.43 18.42 -7.15
N GLY A 85 -1.92 18.54 -8.39
CA GLY A 85 -1.51 17.70 -9.50
C GLY A 85 -1.00 18.50 -10.71
N TYR A 86 -1.21 17.90 -11.87
CA TYR A 86 -0.73 18.37 -13.18
C TYR A 86 -1.38 19.69 -13.66
N VAL A 87 -2.68 19.88 -13.42
CA VAL A 87 -3.40 21.12 -13.77
C VAL A 87 -3.29 22.11 -12.61
N GLN A 88 -2.79 23.31 -12.88
CA GLN A 88 -2.48 24.30 -11.85
C GLN A 88 -3.43 25.51 -11.86
N ASP A 89 -3.99 25.85 -13.02
CA ASP A 89 -5.03 26.88 -13.16
C ASP A 89 -5.88 26.64 -14.41
N THR A 90 -7.07 27.26 -14.49
CA THR A 90 -7.94 27.27 -15.68
C THR A 90 -8.62 28.64 -15.83
N CYS A 91 -9.24 28.92 -16.99
CA CYS A 91 -9.94 30.21 -17.18
C CYS A 91 -11.22 30.37 -16.34
N GLY A 92 -11.80 29.27 -15.83
CA GLY A 92 -13.02 29.28 -15.02
C GLY A 92 -14.32 29.65 -15.76
N THR A 93 -14.26 29.95 -17.06
CA THR A 93 -15.40 30.54 -17.81
C THR A 93 -15.77 29.82 -19.11
N CYS A 94 -14.97 28.85 -19.55
CA CYS A 94 -15.28 28.06 -20.75
C CYS A 94 -16.19 26.86 -20.41
N ASP A 95 -16.81 26.27 -21.43
CA ASP A 95 -17.71 25.12 -21.28
C ASP A 95 -17.04 23.94 -20.55
N MET A 96 -15.76 23.68 -20.82
CA MET A 96 -15.01 22.63 -20.11
C MET A 96 -14.89 22.95 -18.62
N CYS A 97 -14.61 24.20 -18.25
CA CYS A 97 -14.58 24.60 -16.83
C CYS A 97 -15.95 24.44 -16.16
N TYR A 98 -17.05 24.80 -16.85
CA TYR A 98 -18.40 24.63 -16.30
C TYR A 98 -18.82 23.17 -16.17
N GLN A 99 -18.29 22.29 -17.01
CA GLN A 99 -18.47 20.84 -16.89
C GLN A 99 -17.54 20.20 -15.86
N GLY A 100 -16.60 20.97 -15.29
CA GLY A 100 -15.58 20.48 -14.36
C GLY A 100 -14.45 19.71 -15.05
N GLU A 101 -14.25 19.91 -16.35
CA GLU A 101 -13.24 19.25 -17.19
C GLU A 101 -11.96 20.10 -17.26
N ASP A 102 -11.28 20.23 -16.11
CA ASP A 102 -10.16 21.17 -15.94
C ASP A 102 -9.02 20.96 -16.95
N MET A 103 -8.65 19.70 -17.22
CA MET A 103 -7.58 19.33 -18.16
C MET A 103 -7.87 19.78 -19.60
N TYR A 104 -9.14 19.86 -19.99
CA TYR A 104 -9.57 20.18 -21.34
C TYR A 104 -9.89 21.68 -21.51
N CYS A 105 -9.63 22.51 -20.50
CA CYS A 105 -9.71 23.96 -20.64
C CYS A 105 -8.70 24.47 -21.68
N PRO A 106 -9.11 25.26 -22.70
CA PRO A 106 -8.19 25.82 -23.70
C PRO A 106 -7.12 26.75 -23.13
N HIS A 107 -7.32 27.25 -21.91
CA HIS A 107 -6.41 28.13 -21.19
C HIS A 107 -5.94 27.49 -19.87
N ALA A 108 -5.87 26.15 -19.81
CA ALA A 108 -5.33 25.46 -18.65
C ALA A 108 -3.85 25.79 -18.47
N ALA A 109 -3.45 26.16 -17.26
CA ALA A 109 -2.05 26.22 -16.88
C ALA A 109 -1.60 24.80 -16.48
N LEU A 110 -0.91 24.13 -17.41
CA LEU A 110 -0.46 22.75 -17.25
C LEU A 110 0.99 22.68 -16.80
N TYR A 111 1.31 21.71 -15.93
CA TYR A 111 2.69 21.41 -15.55
C TYR A 111 3.55 21.10 -16.78
N GLY A 112 4.71 21.77 -16.86
CA GLY A 112 5.63 21.67 -17.99
C GLY A 112 5.29 22.57 -19.19
N MET A 113 4.18 23.32 -19.12
CA MET A 113 3.76 24.23 -20.19
C MET A 113 3.48 25.65 -19.69
N SER A 114 3.13 25.79 -18.42
CA SER A 114 2.83 27.07 -17.76
C SER A 114 3.44 27.09 -16.37
N ASN A 115 3.60 28.29 -15.79
CA ASN A 115 4.12 28.49 -14.43
C ASN A 115 5.39 27.65 -14.17
N LEU A 116 6.42 27.81 -15.01
CA LEU A 116 7.64 26.99 -14.97
C LEU A 116 8.43 27.11 -13.65
N ASP A 117 8.09 28.09 -12.82
CA ASP A 117 8.57 28.31 -11.45
C ASP A 117 7.77 27.53 -10.38
N VAL A 118 6.74 26.77 -10.77
CA VAL A 118 5.83 26.03 -9.89
C VAL A 118 5.93 24.52 -10.13
N GLY A 119 6.48 23.82 -9.15
CA GLY A 119 6.51 22.37 -9.06
C GLY A 119 6.59 21.91 -7.61
N SER A 120 6.50 20.60 -7.38
CA SER A 120 6.49 20.00 -6.04
C SER A 120 7.84 19.50 -5.56
N PHE A 121 8.89 19.51 -6.38
CA PHE A 121 10.27 19.36 -5.92
C PHE A 121 10.74 20.69 -5.35
N ALA A 122 10.18 21.05 -4.21
CA ALA A 122 10.39 22.31 -3.53
C ALA A 122 10.13 22.16 -2.04
N SER A 123 10.68 23.06 -1.24
CA SER A 123 10.37 23.13 0.20
C SER A 123 8.97 23.68 0.48
N HIS A 124 8.49 24.60 -0.37
CA HIS A 124 7.15 25.18 -0.30
C HIS A 124 6.58 25.32 -1.72
N ALA A 125 5.28 25.57 -1.82
CA ALA A 125 4.62 25.96 -3.05
C ALA A 125 3.57 27.02 -2.76
N VAL A 126 3.38 27.97 -3.67
CA VAL A 126 2.24 28.90 -3.64
C VAL A 126 1.29 28.41 -4.72
N ILE A 127 0.10 27.96 -4.36
CA ILE A 127 -0.88 27.39 -5.30
C ILE A 127 -2.23 28.06 -5.07
N LYS A 128 -2.98 28.30 -6.15
CA LYS A 128 -4.35 28.82 -6.08
C LYS A 128 -5.23 27.89 -5.25
N GLU A 129 -6.00 28.42 -4.30
CA GLU A 129 -6.80 27.65 -3.35
C GLU A 129 -7.67 26.61 -4.06
N SER A 130 -8.31 27.03 -5.16
CA SER A 130 -9.22 26.18 -5.93
C SER A 130 -8.56 24.98 -6.61
N PHE A 131 -7.23 24.87 -6.66
CA PHE A 131 -6.49 23.71 -7.20
C PHE A 131 -5.82 22.85 -6.13
N LEU A 132 -5.99 23.23 -4.85
CA LEU A 132 -5.59 22.41 -3.71
C LEU A 132 -6.75 21.53 -3.27
N ILE A 133 -6.48 20.24 -3.13
CA ILE A 133 -7.49 19.25 -2.71
C ILE A 133 -7.08 18.70 -1.36
N ARG A 134 -8.02 18.71 -0.40
CA ARG A 134 -7.80 18.15 0.93
C ARG A 134 -7.50 16.66 0.84
N VAL A 135 -6.46 16.23 1.54
CA VAL A 135 -6.12 14.81 1.69
C VAL A 135 -6.84 14.27 2.94
N PRO A 136 -7.68 13.22 2.82
CA PRO A 136 -8.39 12.65 3.95
C PRO A 136 -7.45 12.15 5.05
N GLU A 137 -7.85 12.26 6.32
CA GLU A 137 -6.99 11.93 7.46
C GLU A 137 -6.47 10.48 7.42
N LYS A 138 -7.32 9.55 6.97
CA LYS A 138 -7.03 8.11 6.86
C LYS A 138 -6.01 7.75 5.78
N LEU A 139 -5.68 8.68 4.88
CA LEU A 139 -4.71 8.48 3.83
C LEU A 139 -3.42 9.20 4.21
N ASP A 140 -2.34 8.47 4.49
CA ASP A 140 -1.04 9.05 4.82
C ASP A 140 -0.52 9.94 3.67
N LEU A 141 0.06 11.10 4.00
CA LEU A 141 0.68 11.98 3.00
C LEU A 141 1.79 11.28 2.23
N LEU A 142 2.52 10.34 2.87
CA LEU A 142 3.54 9.53 2.21
C LEU A 142 3.02 8.81 0.96
N HIS A 143 1.75 8.38 0.99
CA HIS A 143 1.12 7.64 -0.10
C HIS A 143 0.23 8.53 -1.00
N ALA A 144 -0.02 9.78 -0.62
CA ALA A 144 -0.99 10.62 -1.31
C ALA A 144 -0.45 11.25 -2.60
N GLY A 145 0.84 11.60 -2.66
CA GLY A 145 1.45 12.28 -3.81
C GLY A 145 1.13 11.63 -5.16
N PRO A 146 1.46 10.33 -5.38
CA PRO A 146 1.19 9.66 -6.65
C PRO A 146 -0.29 9.56 -7.04
N LEU A 147 -1.22 9.78 -6.10
CA LEU A 147 -2.65 9.80 -6.42
C LEU A 147 -3.06 11.07 -7.18
N PHE A 148 -2.29 12.16 -7.10
CA PHE A 148 -2.57 13.41 -7.82
C PHE A 148 -2.20 13.39 -9.31
N CYS A 149 -1.51 12.34 -9.77
CA CYS A 149 -1.26 12.11 -11.19
C CYS A 149 -1.64 10.68 -11.60
N GLY A 150 -0.85 9.67 -11.23
CA GLY A 150 -1.12 8.27 -11.61
C GLY A 150 -2.49 7.79 -11.13
N GLY A 151 -2.85 8.09 -9.88
CA GLY A 151 -4.15 7.71 -9.32
C GLY A 151 -5.32 8.41 -10.00
N ALA A 152 -5.26 9.73 -10.14
CA ALA A 152 -6.26 10.53 -10.82
C ALA A 152 -6.45 10.10 -12.28
N THR A 153 -5.36 9.84 -13.02
CA THR A 153 -5.39 9.40 -14.43
C THR A 153 -6.15 8.10 -14.60
N VAL A 154 -5.87 7.11 -13.74
CA VAL A 154 -6.53 5.80 -13.84
C VAL A 154 -7.96 5.86 -13.33
N PHE A 155 -8.21 6.58 -12.24
CA PHE A 155 -9.56 6.74 -11.72
C PHE A 155 -10.46 7.51 -12.69
N GLU A 156 -9.92 8.47 -13.45
CA GLU A 156 -10.64 9.16 -14.54
C GLU A 156 -11.08 8.15 -15.60
N ALA A 157 -10.15 7.34 -16.13
CA ALA A 157 -10.45 6.32 -17.12
C ALA A 157 -11.54 5.34 -16.65
N LEU A 158 -11.46 4.87 -15.40
CA LEU A 158 -12.43 3.90 -14.86
C LEU A 158 -13.78 4.54 -14.52
N ASN A 159 -13.78 5.67 -13.81
CA ASN A 159 -15.01 6.25 -13.27
C ASN A 159 -15.75 7.13 -14.28
N ARG A 160 -15.06 7.99 -15.05
CA ARG A 160 -15.71 8.94 -15.96
C ARG A 160 -16.42 8.24 -17.11
N TYR A 161 -15.82 7.18 -17.62
CA TYR A 161 -16.31 6.43 -18.77
C TYR A 161 -17.19 5.23 -18.38
N GLY A 162 -17.56 5.14 -17.10
CA GLY A 162 -18.62 4.25 -16.64
C GLY A 162 -18.26 2.77 -16.66
N VAL A 163 -17.00 2.42 -16.35
CA VAL A 163 -16.61 1.02 -16.13
C VAL A 163 -17.44 0.47 -14.97
N LYS A 164 -18.09 -0.67 -15.20
CA LYS A 164 -19.01 -1.30 -14.26
C LYS A 164 -18.29 -2.38 -13.47
N SER A 165 -18.81 -2.69 -12.29
CA SER A 165 -18.31 -3.82 -11.49
C SER A 165 -18.45 -5.18 -12.18
N THR A 166 -19.24 -5.28 -13.25
CA THR A 166 -19.40 -6.51 -14.04
C THR A 166 -18.36 -6.64 -15.15
N ASP A 167 -17.58 -5.59 -15.41
CA ASP A 167 -16.69 -5.53 -16.56
C ASP A 167 -15.38 -6.26 -16.27
N ARG A 168 -14.81 -6.87 -17.32
CA ARG A 168 -13.45 -7.40 -17.32
C ARG A 168 -12.48 -6.29 -17.71
N VAL A 169 -11.64 -5.88 -16.75
CA VAL A 169 -10.65 -4.80 -16.91
C VAL A 169 -9.27 -5.40 -17.16
N GLY A 170 -8.75 -5.20 -18.36
CA GLY A 170 -7.39 -5.53 -18.74
C GLY A 170 -6.42 -4.41 -18.35
N VAL A 171 -5.30 -4.73 -17.70
CA VAL A 171 -4.23 -3.78 -17.37
C VAL A 171 -2.92 -4.25 -18.00
N ILE A 172 -2.38 -3.46 -18.92
CA ILE A 172 -1.07 -3.73 -19.53
C ILE A 172 0.00 -3.01 -18.72
N GLY A 173 0.93 -3.79 -18.17
CA GLY A 173 2.03 -3.32 -17.35
C GLY A 173 1.68 -3.22 -15.86
N VAL A 174 2.63 -3.61 -15.01
CA VAL A 174 2.53 -3.51 -13.54
C VAL A 174 3.59 -2.52 -13.06
N GLY A 175 3.41 -1.25 -13.43
CA GLY A 175 4.27 -0.11 -13.05
C GLY A 175 3.57 0.84 -12.09
N GLY A 176 3.99 2.11 -12.08
CA GLY A 176 3.38 3.16 -11.25
C GLY A 176 1.88 3.36 -11.49
N LEU A 177 1.44 3.42 -12.76
CA LEU A 177 0.02 3.51 -13.09
C LEU A 177 -0.69 2.15 -12.96
N GLY A 178 -0.07 1.09 -13.48
CA GLY A 178 -0.67 -0.25 -13.52
C GLY A 178 -1.04 -0.81 -12.15
N HIS A 179 -0.19 -0.65 -11.13
CA HIS A 179 -0.50 -1.17 -9.80
C HIS A 179 -1.67 -0.42 -9.12
N LEU A 180 -1.85 0.88 -9.43
CA LEU A 180 -3.04 1.64 -9.01
C LEU A 180 -4.27 1.22 -9.80
N ALA A 181 -4.12 0.93 -11.11
CA ALA A 181 -5.20 0.42 -11.94
C ALA A 181 -5.77 -0.89 -11.44
N ILE A 182 -4.90 -1.83 -11.08
CA ILE A 182 -5.30 -3.12 -10.50
C ILE A 182 -6.11 -2.89 -9.22
N GLN A 183 -5.57 -2.07 -8.30
CA GLN A 183 -6.24 -1.80 -7.02
C GLN A 183 -7.59 -1.10 -7.21
N PHE A 184 -7.66 -0.04 -8.03
CA PHE A 184 -8.92 0.68 -8.25
C PHE A 184 -9.97 -0.20 -8.91
N ALA A 185 -9.64 -0.88 -10.01
CA ALA A 185 -10.58 -1.74 -10.71
C ALA A 185 -11.09 -2.89 -9.81
N ALA A 186 -10.19 -3.53 -9.04
CA ALA A 186 -10.57 -4.57 -8.10
C ALA A 186 -11.48 -4.05 -6.97
N LYS A 187 -11.19 -2.87 -6.41
CA LYS A 187 -12.04 -2.25 -5.37
C LYS A 187 -13.36 -1.70 -5.91
N MET A 188 -13.46 -1.42 -7.21
CA MET A 188 -14.70 -1.11 -7.91
C MET A 188 -15.53 -2.37 -8.21
N GLY A 189 -14.98 -3.57 -7.94
CA GLY A 189 -15.66 -4.85 -8.09
C GLY A 189 -15.44 -5.54 -9.43
N CYS A 190 -14.60 -4.97 -10.32
CA CYS A 190 -14.33 -5.52 -11.64
C CYS A 190 -13.51 -6.81 -11.56
N GLU A 191 -13.60 -7.64 -12.61
CA GLU A 191 -12.66 -8.73 -12.81
C GLU A 191 -11.38 -8.19 -13.47
N VAL A 192 -10.22 -8.33 -12.84
CA VAL A 192 -8.99 -7.66 -13.26
C VAL A 192 -8.00 -8.65 -13.87
N VAL A 193 -7.71 -8.45 -15.15
CA VAL A 193 -6.77 -9.26 -15.95
C VAL A 193 -5.50 -8.48 -16.21
N VAL A 194 -4.35 -9.00 -15.80
CA VAL A 194 -3.07 -8.31 -15.93
C VAL A 194 -2.21 -8.93 -17.01
N PHE A 195 -1.64 -8.07 -17.86
CA PHE A 195 -0.70 -8.44 -18.90
C PHE A 195 0.67 -7.83 -18.60
N SER A 196 1.68 -8.67 -18.43
CA SER A 196 3.04 -8.25 -18.07
C SER A 196 4.06 -8.92 -19.00
N GLY A 197 5.21 -8.29 -19.25
CA GLY A 197 6.25 -8.91 -20.09
C GLY A 197 6.76 -10.24 -19.53
N THR A 198 6.90 -10.36 -18.22
CA THR A 198 7.44 -11.56 -17.55
C THR A 198 6.58 -11.99 -16.38
N GLU A 199 6.75 -13.26 -15.97
CA GLU A 199 6.11 -13.89 -14.80
C GLU A 199 6.51 -13.29 -13.45
N SER A 200 7.60 -12.52 -13.41
CA SER A 200 8.20 -12.00 -12.17
C SER A 200 7.27 -11.11 -11.32
N LYS A 201 6.20 -10.56 -11.91
CA LYS A 201 5.22 -9.70 -11.21
C LYS A 201 3.87 -10.37 -10.97
N ARG A 202 3.75 -11.69 -11.18
CA ARG A 202 2.48 -12.42 -11.01
C ARG A 202 1.96 -12.32 -9.58
N GLU A 203 2.76 -12.70 -8.59
CA GLU A 203 2.34 -12.73 -7.19
C GLU A 203 1.96 -11.32 -6.69
N GLU A 204 2.71 -10.32 -7.12
CA GLU A 204 2.43 -8.92 -6.81
C GLU A 204 1.08 -8.47 -7.40
N ALA A 205 0.85 -8.72 -8.70
CA ALA A 205 -0.40 -8.36 -9.36
C ALA A 205 -1.61 -9.02 -8.69
N LEU A 206 -1.52 -10.32 -8.37
CA LEU A 206 -2.56 -11.04 -7.65
C LEU A 206 -2.78 -10.46 -6.24
N GLY A 207 -1.71 -10.13 -5.52
CA GLY A 207 -1.78 -9.49 -4.20
C GLY A 207 -2.42 -8.09 -4.21
N LEU A 208 -2.32 -7.37 -5.33
CA LEU A 208 -2.96 -6.07 -5.54
C LEU A 208 -4.46 -6.18 -5.89
N GLY A 209 -4.96 -7.38 -6.19
CA GLY A 209 -6.36 -7.64 -6.50
C GLY A 209 -6.63 -8.14 -7.93
N ALA A 210 -5.59 -8.47 -8.71
CA ALA A 210 -5.80 -9.13 -9.99
C ALA A 210 -6.41 -10.52 -9.80
N THR A 211 -7.37 -10.88 -10.66
CA THR A 211 -7.98 -12.23 -10.68
C THR A 211 -7.29 -13.14 -11.69
N GLU A 212 -6.62 -12.56 -12.69
CA GLU A 212 -5.98 -13.27 -13.80
C GLU A 212 -4.67 -12.58 -14.20
N PHE A 213 -3.65 -13.34 -14.61
CA PHE A 213 -2.35 -12.80 -15.00
C PHE A 213 -1.73 -13.61 -16.16
N HIS A 214 -1.21 -12.88 -17.15
CA HIS A 214 -0.55 -13.41 -18.34
C HIS A 214 0.81 -12.76 -18.58
N ALA A 215 1.86 -13.59 -18.72
CA ALA A 215 3.12 -13.16 -19.27
C ALA A 215 3.04 -13.13 -20.81
N VAL A 216 3.34 -11.99 -21.43
CA VAL A 216 3.11 -11.75 -22.87
C VAL A 216 4.37 -11.82 -23.73
N LYS A 217 5.57 -11.98 -23.12
CA LYS A 217 6.82 -12.07 -23.89
C LYS A 217 6.84 -13.32 -24.76
N GLY A 218 6.90 -13.13 -26.08
CA GLY A 218 6.89 -14.21 -27.07
C GLY A 218 5.50 -14.78 -27.37
N VAL A 219 4.43 -14.14 -26.88
CA VAL A 219 3.05 -14.53 -27.21
C VAL A 219 2.64 -13.86 -28.51
N GLU A 220 2.30 -14.65 -29.52
CA GLU A 220 1.79 -14.16 -30.81
C GLU A 220 0.27 -14.06 -30.84
N LYS A 221 -0.42 -14.84 -29.99
CA LYS A 221 -1.88 -14.85 -29.87
C LYS A 221 -2.30 -15.39 -28.51
N PHE A 222 -3.33 -14.79 -27.92
CA PHE A 222 -3.97 -15.32 -26.72
C PHE A 222 -4.91 -16.48 -27.06
N SER A 223 -4.69 -17.65 -26.44
CA SER A 223 -5.58 -18.83 -26.58
C SER A 223 -6.69 -18.86 -25.53
N ASP A 224 -6.39 -18.45 -24.30
CA ASP A 224 -7.23 -18.72 -23.13
C ASP A 224 -7.68 -17.45 -22.38
N VAL A 225 -7.68 -16.31 -23.08
CA VAL A 225 -8.12 -15.03 -22.51
C VAL A 225 -9.55 -14.75 -22.94
N LYS A 226 -10.46 -14.68 -21.96
CA LYS A 226 -11.85 -14.27 -22.22
C LYS A 226 -11.91 -12.78 -22.60
N PRO A 227 -12.96 -12.35 -23.33
CA PRO A 227 -13.07 -10.98 -23.80
C PRO A 227 -12.90 -9.92 -22.69
N ILE A 228 -12.23 -8.82 -23.03
CA ILE A 228 -11.97 -7.68 -22.14
C ILE A 228 -12.88 -6.50 -22.52
N ASP A 229 -13.61 -5.97 -21.55
CA ASP A 229 -14.54 -4.84 -21.74
C ASP A 229 -13.82 -3.49 -21.69
N CYS A 230 -12.81 -3.36 -20.83
CA CYS A 230 -12.02 -2.14 -20.67
C CYS A 230 -10.52 -2.47 -20.60
N LEU A 231 -9.70 -1.88 -21.47
CA LEU A 231 -8.26 -2.10 -21.50
C LEU A 231 -7.49 -0.81 -21.18
N LEU A 232 -6.68 -0.85 -20.13
CA LEU A 232 -5.78 0.23 -19.72
C LEU A 232 -4.35 -0.09 -20.16
N SER A 233 -3.80 0.67 -21.11
CA SER A 233 -2.37 0.59 -21.45
C SER A 233 -1.57 1.49 -20.53
N THR A 234 -0.83 0.90 -19.59
CA THR A 234 0.00 1.63 -18.61
C THR A 234 1.50 1.35 -18.75
N ALA A 235 1.89 0.68 -19.84
CA ALA A 235 3.28 0.40 -20.15
C ALA A 235 4.02 1.69 -20.57
N ASN A 236 5.34 1.64 -20.54
CA ASN A 236 6.23 2.73 -20.96
C ASN A 236 6.46 2.78 -22.48
N ALA A 237 5.85 1.87 -23.23
CA ALA A 237 5.90 1.79 -24.68
C ALA A 237 4.56 1.27 -25.19
N GLN A 238 4.25 1.54 -26.46
CA GLN A 238 3.05 0.99 -27.08
C GLN A 238 3.03 -0.55 -27.07
N PRO A 239 1.90 -1.17 -26.71
CA PRO A 239 1.72 -2.61 -26.84
C PRO A 239 1.57 -3.01 -28.30
N ASP A 240 1.72 -4.30 -28.59
CA ASP A 240 1.28 -4.85 -29.87
C ASP A 240 -0.27 -4.82 -29.93
N TRP A 241 -0.82 -3.77 -30.52
CA TRP A 241 -2.26 -3.55 -30.61
C TRP A 241 -3.00 -4.70 -31.29
N LYS A 242 -2.37 -5.44 -32.20
CA LYS A 242 -2.99 -6.59 -32.86
C LYS A 242 -3.33 -7.68 -31.85
N LEU A 243 -2.39 -7.97 -30.94
CA LEU A 243 -2.56 -8.98 -29.90
C LEU A 243 -3.73 -8.64 -28.96
N TYR A 244 -3.87 -7.37 -28.57
CA TYR A 244 -4.90 -6.95 -27.62
C TYR A 244 -6.27 -6.71 -28.26
N LEU A 245 -6.35 -6.21 -29.50
CA LEU A 245 -7.63 -6.02 -30.18
C LEU A 245 -8.37 -7.35 -30.41
N ASP A 246 -7.65 -8.46 -30.56
CA ASP A 246 -8.24 -9.78 -30.73
C ASP A 246 -9.05 -10.22 -29.50
N ILE A 247 -8.59 -9.85 -28.29
CA ILE A 247 -9.24 -10.19 -27.02
C ILE A 247 -10.23 -9.12 -26.51
N MET A 248 -10.38 -8.00 -27.20
CA MET A 248 -11.41 -7.02 -26.84
C MET A 248 -12.82 -7.57 -27.06
N ALA A 249 -13.70 -7.33 -26.10
CA ALA A 249 -15.14 -7.56 -26.21
C ALA A 249 -15.78 -6.61 -27.23
N PRO A 250 -16.90 -6.99 -27.87
CA PRO A 250 -17.69 -6.07 -28.66
C PRO A 250 -18.10 -4.85 -27.83
N LYS A 251 -17.94 -3.64 -28.38
CA LYS A 251 -18.14 -2.35 -27.71
C LYS A 251 -17.20 -2.07 -26.53
N GLY A 252 -16.10 -2.81 -26.42
CA GLY A 252 -15.09 -2.55 -25.41
C GLY A 252 -14.39 -1.20 -25.62
N ILE A 253 -13.75 -0.71 -24.56
CA ILE A 253 -13.04 0.57 -24.54
C ILE A 253 -11.55 0.37 -24.25
N ILE A 254 -10.70 1.15 -24.94
CA ILE A 254 -9.25 1.15 -24.76
C ILE A 254 -8.83 2.55 -24.33
N PHE A 255 -8.06 2.61 -23.23
CA PHE A 255 -7.40 3.82 -22.76
C PHE A 255 -5.89 3.67 -22.91
N PRO A 256 -5.30 4.32 -23.93
CA PRO A 256 -3.85 4.38 -24.06
C PRO A 256 -3.30 5.47 -23.12
N LEU A 257 -2.99 5.09 -21.88
CA LEU A 257 -2.48 6.02 -20.86
C LEU A 257 -0.95 6.19 -20.94
N THR A 258 -0.29 5.47 -21.84
CA THR A 258 1.14 5.61 -22.12
C THR A 258 1.43 6.99 -22.71
N VAL A 259 2.29 7.76 -22.05
CA VAL A 259 2.78 9.05 -22.55
C VAL A 259 3.93 8.77 -23.52
N GLU A 260 3.60 8.60 -24.79
CA GLU A 260 4.57 8.52 -25.89
C GLU A 260 4.35 9.70 -26.84
N LEU A 261 5.43 10.40 -27.21
CA LEU A 261 5.37 11.56 -28.11
C LEU A 261 5.36 11.16 -29.60
N GLY A 262 5.40 9.86 -29.89
CA GLY A 262 5.35 9.28 -31.23
C GLY A 262 3.92 9.00 -31.74
N ASN A 263 3.84 8.37 -32.90
CA ASN A 263 2.57 7.96 -33.52
C ASN A 263 2.09 6.61 -32.99
N TYR A 264 0.78 6.35 -33.06
CA TYR A 264 0.26 4.99 -32.88
C TYR A 264 0.60 4.13 -34.10
N GLU A 265 1.71 3.39 -34.00
CA GLU A 265 2.14 2.51 -35.07
C GLU A 265 1.34 1.21 -35.06
N ASN A 266 1.07 0.67 -36.26
CA ASN A 266 0.45 -0.64 -36.45
C ASN A 266 -0.89 -0.83 -35.73
N PHE A 267 -1.71 0.22 -35.56
CA PHE A 267 -3.04 0.14 -34.96
C PHE A 267 -4.10 -0.37 -35.97
N PRO A 268 -4.57 -1.63 -35.88
CA PRO A 268 -5.48 -2.21 -36.87
C PRO A 268 -6.89 -1.59 -36.82
N ALA A 269 -7.32 -0.95 -37.91
CA ALA A 269 -8.65 -0.32 -37.99
C ALA A 269 -9.81 -1.32 -38.13
N PHE A 270 -9.60 -2.45 -38.81
CA PHE A 270 -10.69 -3.41 -39.10
C PHE A 270 -11.29 -4.04 -37.82
N PRO A 271 -10.51 -4.54 -36.84
CA PRO A 271 -11.05 -5.02 -35.56
C PRO A 271 -11.82 -3.96 -34.79
N VAL A 272 -11.36 -2.70 -34.84
CA VAL A 272 -12.02 -1.57 -34.17
C VAL A 272 -13.41 -1.34 -34.76
N ASN A 273 -13.50 -1.31 -36.08
CA ASN A 273 -14.76 -1.10 -36.81
C ASN A 273 -15.75 -2.24 -36.57
N ILE A 274 -15.33 -3.50 -36.75
CA ILE A 274 -16.25 -4.64 -36.70
C ILE A 274 -16.72 -4.96 -35.28
N LYS A 275 -15.89 -4.70 -34.26
CA LYS A 275 -16.25 -4.89 -32.85
C LYS A 275 -16.88 -3.64 -32.23
N GLY A 276 -16.81 -2.48 -32.89
CA GLY A 276 -17.29 -1.21 -32.35
C GLY A 276 -16.48 -0.73 -31.14
N ILE A 277 -15.16 -0.91 -31.16
CA ILE A 277 -14.28 -0.56 -30.05
C ILE A 277 -14.12 0.95 -29.96
N THR A 278 -14.18 1.49 -28.74
CA THR A 278 -13.86 2.89 -28.47
C THR A 278 -12.40 3.01 -28.06
N VAL A 279 -11.66 3.93 -28.68
CA VAL A 279 -10.29 4.28 -28.26
C VAL A 279 -10.35 5.70 -27.71
N GLN A 280 -10.11 5.84 -26.41
CA GLN A 280 -10.37 7.07 -25.68
C GLN A 280 -9.10 7.58 -24.99
N GLY A 281 -8.67 8.78 -25.35
CA GLY A 281 -7.61 9.47 -24.62
C GLY A 281 -8.09 9.92 -23.23
N SER A 282 -7.24 9.77 -22.22
CA SER A 282 -7.50 10.25 -20.86
C SER A 282 -6.19 10.72 -20.26
N CYS A 283 -6.18 11.92 -19.69
CA CYS A 283 -5.00 12.50 -19.07
C CYS A 283 -5.42 13.20 -17.78
N VAL A 284 -4.88 12.73 -16.65
CA VAL A 284 -5.19 13.20 -15.28
C VAL A 284 -6.70 13.26 -14.98
N GLY A 285 -7.07 13.76 -13.81
CA GLY A 285 -8.47 13.86 -13.42
C GLY A 285 -8.85 15.29 -13.02
N SER A 286 -10.13 15.63 -13.17
CA SER A 286 -10.64 16.91 -12.67
C SER A 286 -10.48 17.05 -11.16
N ARG A 287 -10.55 18.28 -10.63
CA ARG A 287 -10.51 18.51 -9.18
C ARG A 287 -11.63 17.77 -8.44
N SER A 288 -12.83 17.79 -9.03
CA SER A 288 -14.02 17.14 -8.44
C SER A 288 -13.88 15.61 -8.42
N LEU A 289 -13.31 15.02 -9.47
CA LEU A 289 -13.03 13.59 -9.52
C LEU A 289 -11.90 13.23 -8.56
N THR A 290 -10.81 13.98 -8.55
CA THR A 290 -9.65 13.72 -7.69
C THR A 290 -10.06 13.73 -6.22
N ARG A 291 -10.94 14.65 -5.79
CA ARG A 291 -11.52 14.59 -4.43
C ARG A 291 -12.25 13.27 -4.14
N ARG A 292 -13.12 12.83 -5.05
CA ARG A 292 -13.86 11.55 -4.91
C ARG A 292 -12.93 10.35 -4.92
N MET A 293 -11.86 10.41 -5.72
CA MET A 293 -10.83 9.39 -5.81
C MET A 293 -10.04 9.27 -4.50
N LEU A 294 -9.66 10.39 -3.87
CA LEU A 294 -9.02 10.38 -2.55
C LEU A 294 -9.95 9.79 -1.47
N ASP A 295 -11.23 10.15 -1.47
CA ASP A 295 -12.22 9.57 -0.56
C ASP A 295 -12.39 8.07 -0.78
N PHE A 296 -12.41 7.63 -2.04
CA PHE A 296 -12.45 6.22 -2.40
C PHE A 296 -11.19 5.48 -1.92
N ALA A 297 -10.01 6.04 -2.18
CA ALA A 297 -8.74 5.46 -1.76
C ALA A 297 -8.66 5.31 -0.24
N ALA A 298 -9.04 6.36 0.50
CA ALA A 298 -9.10 6.34 1.96
C ALA A 298 -10.11 5.33 2.51
N ARG A 299 -11.25 5.13 1.84
CA ARG A 299 -12.29 4.16 2.26
C ARG A 299 -11.89 2.71 2.00
N HIS A 300 -11.30 2.44 0.85
CA HIS A 300 -11.02 1.08 0.38
C HIS A 300 -9.58 0.62 0.64
N GLY A 301 -8.75 1.50 1.21
CA GLY A 301 -7.34 1.21 1.49
C GLY A 301 -6.49 1.11 0.23
N VAL A 302 -6.87 1.80 -0.85
CA VAL A 302 -6.03 1.88 -2.06
C VAL A 302 -4.86 2.80 -1.75
N LYS A 303 -3.64 2.30 -1.90
CA LYS A 303 -2.43 3.09 -1.69
C LYS A 303 -1.36 2.71 -2.70
N PRO A 304 -0.64 3.68 -3.26
CA PRO A 304 0.52 3.38 -4.07
C PRO A 304 1.63 2.76 -3.21
N THR A 305 2.31 1.76 -3.76
CA THR A 305 3.57 1.29 -3.16
C THR A 305 4.66 2.28 -3.52
N VAL A 306 5.29 2.86 -2.51
CA VAL A 306 6.27 3.94 -2.68
C VAL A 306 7.65 3.52 -2.19
N GLN A 307 8.68 4.02 -2.86
CA GLN A 307 10.06 4.02 -2.39
C GLN A 307 10.46 5.47 -2.08
N THR A 308 11.00 5.72 -0.90
CA THR A 308 11.33 7.08 -0.45
C THR A 308 12.77 7.46 -0.76
N PHE A 309 12.95 8.67 -1.27
CA PHE A 309 14.25 9.31 -1.45
C PHE A 309 14.21 10.69 -0.78
N PRO A 310 15.34 11.18 -0.24
CA PRO A 310 15.39 12.53 0.31
C PRO A 310 15.19 13.55 -0.81
N MET A 311 14.43 14.62 -0.54
CA MET A 311 14.25 15.72 -1.48
C MET A 311 15.48 16.66 -1.46
N THR A 312 16.60 16.12 -1.94
CA THR A 312 17.85 16.84 -2.22
C THR A 312 18.21 16.64 -3.69
N LYS A 313 19.14 17.44 -4.20
CA LYS A 313 19.62 17.30 -5.58
C LYS A 313 20.06 15.86 -5.89
N GLU A 314 20.89 15.28 -5.02
CA GLU A 314 21.43 13.93 -5.18
C GLU A 314 20.33 12.88 -5.04
N GLY A 315 19.39 13.08 -4.11
CA GLY A 315 18.26 12.17 -3.91
C GLY A 315 17.31 12.13 -5.11
N ILE A 316 17.04 13.28 -5.73
CA ILE A 316 16.23 13.38 -6.95
C ILE A 316 16.95 12.74 -8.14
N GLU A 317 18.25 13.01 -8.32
CA GLU A 317 19.04 12.39 -9.40
C GLU A 317 19.09 10.86 -9.28
N GLU A 318 19.25 10.33 -8.05
CA GLU A 318 19.20 8.90 -7.80
C GLU A 318 17.79 8.32 -8.03
N ALA A 319 16.74 9.00 -7.58
CA ALA A 319 15.35 8.56 -7.78
C ALA A 319 15.00 8.48 -9.28
N ILE A 320 15.39 9.50 -10.06
CA ILE A 320 15.22 9.51 -11.53
C ILE A 320 15.98 8.36 -12.17
N LYS A 321 17.23 8.12 -11.76
CA LYS A 321 18.05 7.02 -12.27
C LYS A 321 17.40 5.66 -12.00
N VAL A 322 16.95 5.41 -10.77
CA VAL A 322 16.27 4.16 -10.39
C VAL A 322 14.98 3.96 -11.19
N LEU A 323 14.23 5.05 -11.45
CA LEU A 323 13.03 5.03 -12.28
C LEU A 323 13.34 4.68 -13.75
N GLN A 324 14.34 5.32 -14.34
CA GLN A 324 14.75 5.08 -15.73
C GLN A 324 15.30 3.66 -15.94
N GLU A 325 16.01 3.11 -14.96
CA GLU A 325 16.52 1.73 -14.99
C GLU A 325 15.42 0.68 -14.78
N GLY A 326 14.18 1.09 -14.51
CA GLY A 326 13.05 0.17 -14.24
C GLY A 326 13.21 -0.63 -12.94
N LYS A 327 14.08 -0.16 -12.02
CA LYS A 327 14.39 -0.82 -10.74
C LYS A 327 13.52 -0.34 -9.58
N MET A 328 12.47 0.43 -9.88
CA MET A 328 11.44 0.77 -8.91
C MET A 328 10.70 -0.51 -8.53
N SER A 329 11.03 -1.01 -7.34
CA SER A 329 10.41 -2.20 -6.77
C SER A 329 9.15 -1.77 -6.04
N THR A 330 8.03 -2.28 -6.53
CA THR A 330 6.73 -2.29 -5.84
C THR A 330 6.70 -3.30 -4.68
N ALA A 331 7.73 -4.13 -4.52
CA ALA A 331 8.00 -4.89 -3.31
C ALA A 331 8.98 -4.11 -2.41
N MET A 332 8.65 -3.99 -1.13
CA MET A 332 9.54 -3.37 -0.13
C MET A 332 10.89 -4.11 -0.11
N ARG A 333 12.00 -3.41 -0.36
CA ARG A 333 13.33 -4.06 -0.38
C ARG A 333 13.70 -4.52 1.04
N PRO A 334 14.26 -5.73 1.23
CA PRO A 334 14.77 -6.18 2.52
C PRO A 334 15.80 -5.23 3.15
N LEU A 335 16.54 -4.49 2.32
CA LEU A 335 17.53 -3.50 2.76
C LEU A 335 16.93 -2.23 3.36
N ASP A 336 15.74 -1.81 2.94
CA ASP A 336 15.05 -0.66 3.54
C ASP A 336 14.46 -1.04 4.91
N MET A 337 14.01 -2.30 5.04
CA MET A 337 13.65 -2.90 6.33
C MET A 337 14.87 -2.94 7.27
N LEU A 338 16.05 -3.34 6.77
CA LEU A 338 17.31 -3.30 7.53
C LEU A 338 17.75 -1.87 7.88
N ARG A 339 17.60 -0.88 6.98
CA ARG A 339 17.99 0.51 7.24
C ARG A 339 17.13 1.17 8.31
N SER A 340 15.83 0.89 8.34
CA SER A 340 14.95 1.33 9.43
C SER A 340 15.35 0.68 10.76
N ILE A 341 15.74 -0.61 10.75
CA ILE A 341 16.25 -1.32 11.94
C ILE A 341 17.62 -0.76 12.38
N ILE A 342 18.49 -0.40 11.44
CA ILE A 342 19.84 0.16 11.67
C ILE A 342 19.78 1.59 12.22
N PHE A 343 18.87 2.43 11.72
CA PHE A 343 18.67 3.80 12.24
C PHE A 343 18.16 3.79 13.69
N ILE A 344 17.29 2.85 14.01
CA ILE A 344 16.78 2.64 15.38
C ILE A 344 17.89 2.12 16.30
N SER A 345 18.80 1.27 15.81
CA SER A 345 19.90 0.70 16.60
C SER A 345 21.11 1.65 16.79
N LEU A 346 21.40 2.53 15.84
CA LEU A 346 22.44 3.58 16.00
C LEU A 346 22.02 4.69 16.96
N ALA A 347 20.73 5.04 17.02
CA ALA A 347 20.20 5.96 18.04
C ALA A 347 20.28 5.37 19.47
N TRP A 348 20.30 4.04 19.59
CA TRP A 348 20.36 3.32 20.86
C TRP A 348 21.78 3.04 21.35
N ALA A 349 22.75 2.88 20.44
CA ALA A 349 24.15 2.68 20.81
C ALA A 349 24.76 3.87 21.58
N MET A 350 24.23 5.09 21.36
CA MET A 350 24.68 6.28 22.09
C MET A 350 24.08 6.44 23.49
N THR A 351 23.02 5.71 23.83
CA THR A 351 22.40 5.72 25.17
C THR A 351 22.87 4.56 26.06
N ALA A 352 23.37 3.46 25.47
CA ALA A 352 23.87 2.28 26.19
C ALA A 352 25.31 2.41 26.72
N ALA A 353 26.06 3.45 26.34
CA ALA A 353 27.44 3.66 26.77
C ALA A 353 27.60 4.29 28.17
N ALA A 354 26.50 4.67 28.82
CA ALA A 354 26.50 5.14 30.20
C ALA A 354 25.97 4.03 31.10
N HIS A 355 26.74 3.64 32.12
CA HIS A 355 26.45 2.66 33.18
C HIS A 355 26.98 1.24 32.93
N SER A 356 28.30 1.09 33.05
CA SER A 356 28.92 -0.16 33.48
C SER A 356 29.65 0.08 34.81
N HIS A 357 29.29 -0.68 35.86
CA HIS A 357 30.20 -1.25 36.87
C HIS A 357 29.41 -1.90 38.02
N GLY A 358 29.87 -3.09 38.46
CA GLY A 358 29.62 -3.63 39.81
C GLY A 358 28.84 -4.95 39.85
N SER A 359 29.50 -6.01 40.34
CA SER A 359 29.03 -7.39 40.45
C SER A 359 28.19 -7.69 41.70
N ASP A 360 27.04 -8.37 41.54
CA ASP A 360 26.36 -9.17 42.57
C ASP A 360 25.39 -10.17 41.88
N ASN A 361 25.21 -11.37 42.43
CA ASN A 361 24.51 -12.53 41.83
C ASN A 361 22.97 -12.48 42.03
N GLY A 362 22.38 -11.29 41.96
CA GLY A 362 21.15 -10.95 42.68
C GLY A 362 19.87 -11.64 42.23
N MET A 363 19.52 -12.62 43.03
CA MET A 363 18.15 -13.07 43.18
C MET A 363 17.68 -12.51 44.52
N ASP A 364 16.94 -11.40 44.52
CA ASP A 364 16.28 -10.85 45.71
C ASP A 364 14.77 -11.14 45.62
N MET A 365 14.28 -11.91 46.59
CA MET A 365 12.93 -12.46 46.70
C MET A 365 12.15 -11.87 47.90
N SER A 366 12.50 -10.68 48.39
CA SER A 366 11.81 -10.08 49.55
C SER A 366 10.54 -9.31 49.15
N MET A 367 9.44 -9.60 49.86
CA MET A 367 8.08 -9.08 49.66
C MET A 367 7.68 -8.23 50.88
N ASP A 368 8.21 -7.02 51.04
CA ASP A 368 7.82 -6.17 52.16
C ASP A 368 7.66 -4.71 51.73
N VAL A 369 6.41 -4.21 51.75
CA VAL A 369 5.92 -2.91 52.29
C VAL A 369 4.55 -2.56 51.64
N PRO A 370 3.50 -2.25 52.43
CA PRO A 370 2.20 -1.77 51.92
C PRO A 370 2.20 -0.23 51.77
N ILE A 371 1.60 0.30 50.69
CA ILE A 371 1.42 1.75 50.49
C ILE A 371 -0.06 2.14 50.60
N GLU A 372 -0.30 3.17 51.42
CA GLU A 372 -1.57 3.84 51.70
C GLU A 372 -2.16 4.60 50.49
N LEU A 373 -3.50 4.55 50.38
CA LEU A 373 -4.30 5.32 49.43
C LEU A 373 -4.73 6.67 50.05
N ALA A 374 -4.20 7.78 49.54
CA ALA A 374 -4.85 9.09 49.63
C ALA A 374 -4.43 10.02 48.48
N SER A 375 -5.42 10.59 47.79
CA SER A 375 -5.37 11.51 46.63
C SER A 375 -5.00 10.86 45.27
N GLY A 376 -5.79 10.88 44.19
CA GLY A 376 -7.04 11.56 43.88
C GLY A 376 -6.87 12.50 42.68
N THR A 377 -6.86 11.96 41.44
CA THR A 377 -7.42 12.63 40.24
C THR A 377 -7.55 11.65 39.06
N MET A 378 -8.75 11.62 38.45
CA MET A 378 -9.25 10.78 37.34
C MET A 378 -8.52 11.07 36.00
N VAL A 379 -8.52 10.23 34.94
CA VAL A 379 -9.62 9.80 34.03
C VAL A 379 -9.18 8.56 33.18
N PRO A 380 -10.02 7.91 32.34
CA PRO A 380 -10.86 6.73 32.57
C PRO A 380 -10.34 5.43 31.89
N TYR A 381 -10.60 4.25 32.48
CA TYR A 381 -11.24 3.07 31.85
C TYR A 381 -11.19 1.86 32.82
N LEU A 382 -12.38 1.30 33.08
CA LEU A 382 -12.71 0.06 33.81
C LEU A 382 -11.94 -0.30 35.10
N HIS A 383 -12.51 0.09 36.24
CA HIS A 383 -12.41 -0.65 37.49
C HIS A 383 -13.40 -1.82 37.50
N PHE A 384 -12.92 -3.04 37.74
CA PHE A 384 -13.66 -4.01 38.55
C PHE A 384 -13.06 -3.93 39.95
N ASN A 385 -13.86 -3.54 40.94
CA ASN A 385 -13.51 -3.77 42.33
C ASN A 385 -14.79 -4.09 43.10
N ILE A 386 -14.81 -5.25 43.77
CA ILE A 386 -15.12 -5.42 45.20
C ILE A 386 -15.56 -6.85 45.53
N SER A 387 -14.89 -7.39 46.56
CA SER A 387 -15.35 -8.42 47.50
C SER A 387 -15.10 -9.90 47.15
N LEU A 388 -13.84 -10.32 47.27
CA LEU A 388 -13.38 -11.27 48.29
C LEU A 388 -11.88 -11.48 48.04
N GLY A 389 -11.08 -11.41 49.10
CA GLY A 389 -9.63 -11.44 49.00
C GLY A 389 -9.14 -12.73 48.35
N ASP A 390 -8.53 -12.60 47.18
CA ASP A 390 -7.46 -13.47 46.74
C ASP A 390 -6.50 -12.65 45.88
N ILE A 391 -5.25 -12.66 46.32
CA ILE A 391 -4.09 -12.00 45.73
C ILE A 391 -3.91 -12.54 44.31
N LEU A 392 -4.14 -11.71 43.30
CA LEU A 392 -3.69 -12.02 41.95
C LEU A 392 -2.17 -11.84 41.89
N TRP A 393 -1.49 -12.97 41.76
CA TRP A 393 -0.05 -13.19 41.66
C TRP A 393 0.64 -12.36 40.57
N PHE A 394 0.84 -11.07 40.81
CA PHE A 394 1.69 -10.24 39.94
C PHE A 394 2.63 -9.37 40.77
N TYR A 395 3.39 -10.00 41.68
CA TYR A 395 4.75 -9.52 41.88
C TYR A 395 5.53 -9.93 40.64
N GLY A 396 5.87 -8.94 39.80
CA GLY A 396 6.60 -9.15 38.56
C GLY A 396 7.90 -9.88 38.83
N TRP A 397 7.99 -11.13 38.38
CA TRP A 397 9.26 -11.82 38.26
C TRP A 397 10.07 -11.10 37.18
N VAL A 398 10.90 -10.15 37.60
CA VAL A 398 11.80 -9.42 36.73
C VAL A 398 13.22 -9.74 37.19
N PRO A 399 14.00 -10.50 36.39
CA PRO A 399 15.38 -10.76 36.73
C PRO A 399 16.15 -9.44 36.75
N LYS A 400 16.64 -9.03 37.92
CA LYS A 400 17.35 -7.75 38.08
C LYS A 400 18.76 -7.77 37.46
N HIS A 401 19.26 -8.95 37.09
CA HIS A 401 20.63 -9.17 36.63
C HIS A 401 20.67 -9.67 35.19
N ALA A 402 21.70 -9.25 34.46
CA ALA A 402 21.83 -9.51 33.03
C ALA A 402 21.86 -11.01 32.65
N GLY A 403 22.46 -11.86 33.49
CA GLY A 403 22.53 -13.31 33.23
C GLY A 403 21.15 -14.00 33.24
N PRO A 404 20.40 -13.92 34.34
CA PRO A 404 19.02 -14.42 34.40
C PRO A 404 18.08 -13.79 33.36
N MET A 405 18.27 -12.50 33.06
CA MET A 405 17.53 -11.81 32.00
C MET A 405 17.82 -12.42 30.62
N PHE A 406 19.09 -12.67 30.31
CA PHE A 406 19.50 -13.32 29.07
C PHE A 406 18.93 -14.74 28.95
N ALA A 407 18.98 -15.53 30.03
CA ALA A 407 18.41 -16.88 30.05
C ALA A 407 16.89 -16.88 29.82
N ALA A 408 16.18 -15.94 30.45
CA ALA A 408 14.74 -15.77 30.26
C ALA A 408 14.40 -15.36 28.82
N CYS A 409 15.14 -14.40 28.25
CA CYS A 409 15.01 -14.04 26.84
C CYS A 409 15.27 -15.25 25.94
N LEU A 410 16.38 -15.98 26.13
CA LEU A 410 16.70 -17.16 25.33
C LEU A 410 15.61 -18.23 25.42
N GLY A 411 15.05 -18.46 26.61
CA GLY A 411 13.92 -19.37 26.81
C GLY A 411 12.68 -18.93 26.01
N LEU A 412 12.31 -17.65 26.08
CA LEU A 412 11.18 -17.10 25.32
C LEU A 412 11.39 -17.16 23.80
N PHE A 413 12.62 -16.94 23.33
CA PHE A 413 12.98 -17.10 21.93
C PHE A 413 12.76 -18.55 21.46
N LEU A 414 13.25 -19.52 22.21
CA LEU A 414 13.09 -20.95 21.91
C LEU A 414 11.63 -21.38 21.97
N LEU A 415 10.85 -20.85 22.93
CA LEU A 415 9.42 -21.06 23.00
C LEU A 415 8.69 -20.46 21.78
N GLY A 416 9.12 -19.31 21.27
CA GLY A 416 8.60 -18.73 20.03
C GLY A 416 8.82 -19.64 18.81
N ILE A 417 10.00 -20.27 18.72
CA ILE A 417 10.26 -21.28 17.67
C ILE A 417 9.38 -22.51 17.88
N LEU A 418 9.22 -22.97 19.12
CA LEU A 418 8.38 -24.11 19.48
C LEU A 418 6.91 -23.90 19.11
N GLU A 419 6.39 -22.68 19.27
CA GLU A 419 5.02 -22.33 18.86
C GLU A 419 4.81 -22.60 17.37
N ARG A 420 5.74 -22.13 16.53
CA ARG A 420 5.67 -22.32 15.09
C ARG A 420 5.89 -23.77 14.67
N TRP A 421 6.69 -24.52 15.42
CA TRP A 421 6.84 -25.96 15.24
C TRP A 421 5.55 -26.73 15.55
N LEU A 422 4.85 -26.40 16.64
CA LEU A 422 3.55 -26.99 16.99
C LEU A 422 2.48 -26.66 15.95
N ALA A 423 2.47 -25.43 15.42
CA ALA A 423 1.59 -25.04 14.33
C ALA A 423 1.81 -25.89 13.07
N MET A 424 3.08 -26.17 12.73
CA MET A 424 3.43 -27.05 11.61
C MET A 424 2.99 -28.50 11.84
N LEU A 425 3.21 -29.06 13.04
CA LEU A 425 2.75 -30.42 13.38
C LEU A 425 1.25 -30.55 13.26
N ARG A 426 0.49 -29.55 13.72
CA ARG A 426 -0.96 -29.54 13.59
C ARG A 426 -1.38 -29.62 12.13
N VAL A 427 -0.78 -28.82 11.25
CA VAL A 427 -1.09 -28.81 9.81
C VAL A 427 -0.77 -30.15 9.16
N LEU A 428 0.34 -30.80 9.54
CA LEU A 428 0.68 -32.14 9.07
C LEU A 428 -0.33 -33.19 9.56
N CYS A 429 -0.70 -33.18 10.84
CA CYS A 429 -1.71 -34.09 11.37
C CYS A 429 -3.08 -33.89 10.69
N GLU A 430 -3.50 -32.64 10.48
CA GLU A 430 -4.76 -32.31 9.79
C GLU A 430 -4.75 -32.69 8.31
N SER A 431 -3.58 -32.89 7.70
CA SER A 431 -3.45 -33.46 6.35
C SER A 431 -3.54 -34.99 6.34
N GLY A 432 -2.98 -35.66 7.35
CA GLY A 432 -3.07 -37.11 7.50
C GLY A 432 -4.46 -37.60 7.91
N TRP A 433 -5.21 -36.79 8.65
CA TRP A 433 -6.56 -37.12 9.10
C TRP A 433 -7.67 -36.82 8.08
N SER A 434 -7.35 -36.22 6.93
CA SER A 434 -8.33 -35.90 5.87
C SER A 434 -8.70 -37.07 4.93
N LEU A 435 -8.49 -38.32 5.32
CA LEU A 435 -8.93 -39.47 4.50
C LEU A 435 -10.47 -39.57 4.48
N PRO A 436 -11.09 -39.92 3.33
CA PRO A 436 -12.53 -40.12 3.23
C PRO A 436 -12.98 -41.22 4.18
N MET A 437 -14.02 -40.97 4.97
CA MET A 437 -14.71 -42.04 5.69
C MET A 437 -15.22 -43.06 4.67
N PRO A 438 -14.96 -44.38 4.83
CA PRO A 438 -15.56 -45.38 3.96
C PRO A 438 -17.08 -45.21 3.97
N ALA A 439 -17.68 -45.03 2.79
CA ALA A 439 -19.12 -45.05 2.67
C ALA A 439 -19.62 -46.40 3.20
N ALA A 440 -20.62 -46.39 4.08
CA ALA A 440 -21.27 -47.63 4.50
C ALA A 440 -21.76 -48.38 3.25
N GLU A 441 -21.40 -49.65 3.12
CA GLU A 441 -21.80 -50.46 1.96
C GLU A 441 -23.33 -50.40 1.79
N PRO A 442 -23.85 -50.11 0.59
CA PRO A 442 -25.28 -50.17 0.35
C PRO A 442 -25.73 -51.63 0.46
N HIS A 443 -26.74 -51.89 1.28
CA HIS A 443 -27.42 -53.19 1.31
C HIS A 443 -27.86 -53.56 -0.12
N LYS A 444 -27.42 -54.74 -0.59
CA LYS A 444 -27.80 -55.31 -1.90
C LYS A 444 -29.33 -55.37 -2.02
N GLY A 445 -29.92 -54.53 -2.88
CA GLY A 445 -31.33 -54.69 -3.27
C GLY A 445 -32.12 -53.44 -3.72
N GLN A 446 -31.58 -52.21 -3.65
CA GLN A 446 -32.35 -51.01 -4.03
C GLN A 446 -31.78 -50.29 -5.27
N LEU A 447 -32.60 -50.16 -6.31
CA LEU A 447 -32.36 -49.34 -7.50
C LEU A 447 -32.39 -47.84 -7.14
N PRO A 448 -31.63 -46.98 -7.85
CA PRO A 448 -31.43 -45.59 -7.44
C PRO A 448 -32.65 -44.72 -7.81
N SER A 449 -33.37 -44.23 -6.80
CA SER A 449 -34.36 -43.15 -7.00
C SER A 449 -33.64 -41.79 -6.95
N GLN A 450 -33.68 -41.06 -8.06
CA GLN A 450 -33.35 -39.63 -8.09
C GLN A 450 -34.44 -38.87 -7.34
N THR A 451 -34.20 -38.53 -6.07
CA THR A 451 -34.72 -37.37 -5.31
C THR A 451 -34.56 -37.66 -3.82
N ALA A 452 -33.40 -37.35 -3.26
CA ALA A 452 -33.26 -37.17 -1.81
C ALA A 452 -32.24 -36.05 -1.55
N PRO A 453 -32.50 -35.10 -0.64
CA PRO A 453 -31.51 -34.10 -0.28
C PRO A 453 -30.35 -34.79 0.41
N SER A 454 -29.13 -34.43 0.02
CA SER A 454 -27.88 -34.84 0.66
C SER A 454 -27.87 -34.44 2.13
N THR A 455 -28.31 -35.34 3.01
CA THR A 455 -28.04 -35.22 4.45
C THR A 455 -26.58 -35.57 4.65
N ARG A 456 -25.71 -34.55 4.75
CA ARG A 456 -24.32 -34.74 5.16
C ARG A 456 -24.31 -35.56 6.46
N PRO A 457 -23.57 -36.68 6.55
CA PRO A 457 -23.46 -37.42 7.80
C PRO A 457 -22.82 -36.50 8.84
N ARG A 458 -23.48 -36.34 10.01
CA ARG A 458 -22.87 -35.71 11.19
C ARG A 458 -21.59 -36.50 11.51
N SER A 459 -20.44 -35.84 11.44
CA SER A 459 -19.15 -36.45 11.78
C SER A 459 -19.21 -37.04 13.19
N ARG A 460 -19.08 -38.37 13.30
CA ARG A 460 -18.90 -39.03 14.60
C ARG A 460 -17.53 -38.62 15.17
N PHE A 461 -17.48 -38.33 16.46
CA PHE A 461 -16.22 -38.12 17.18
C PHE A 461 -15.39 -39.41 17.14
N ILE A 462 -14.15 -39.33 16.68
CA ILE A 462 -13.18 -40.43 16.58
C ILE A 462 -12.08 -40.14 17.60
N PRO A 463 -12.07 -40.82 18.77
CA PRO A 463 -11.14 -40.50 19.85
C PRO A 463 -9.66 -40.51 19.45
N SER A 464 -9.25 -41.39 18.55
CA SER A 464 -7.85 -41.48 18.08
C SER A 464 -7.38 -40.31 17.22
N ILE A 465 -8.31 -39.53 16.67
CA ILE A 465 -8.03 -38.37 15.79
C ILE A 465 -8.35 -37.07 16.53
N ASP A 466 -9.50 -37.02 17.17
CA ASP A 466 -10.01 -35.80 17.80
C ASP A 466 -9.28 -35.47 19.12
N LEU A 467 -8.81 -36.47 19.88
CA LEU A 467 -8.05 -36.22 21.12
C LEU A 467 -6.66 -35.61 20.85
N PRO A 468 -5.80 -36.15 19.96
CA PRO A 468 -4.52 -35.52 19.64
C PRO A 468 -4.70 -34.12 19.02
N ARG A 469 -5.75 -33.93 18.21
CA ARG A 469 -6.10 -32.62 17.66
C ARG A 469 -6.44 -31.60 18.74
N GLY A 470 -7.28 -31.99 19.70
CA GLY A 470 -7.62 -31.16 20.85
C GLY A 470 -6.38 -30.83 21.69
N LEU A 471 -5.50 -31.81 21.93
CA LEU A 471 -4.28 -31.63 22.71
C LEU A 471 -3.33 -30.61 22.07
N LEU A 472 -3.10 -30.70 20.75
CA LEU A 472 -2.27 -29.72 20.02
C LEU A 472 -2.84 -28.29 20.12
N GLN A 473 -4.17 -28.15 20.02
CA GLN A 473 -4.83 -26.84 20.18
C GLN A 473 -4.68 -26.30 21.60
N VAL A 474 -4.81 -27.15 22.63
CA VAL A 474 -4.62 -26.76 24.03
C VAL A 474 -3.19 -26.31 24.27
N LEU A 475 -2.19 -27.07 23.81
CA LEU A 475 -0.77 -26.71 23.96
C LEU A 475 -0.44 -25.38 23.27
N GLN A 476 -0.93 -25.17 22.05
CA GLN A 476 -0.72 -23.91 21.32
C GLN A 476 -1.38 -22.73 22.04
N SER A 477 -2.59 -22.93 22.56
CA SER A 477 -3.32 -21.88 23.29
C SER A 477 -2.66 -21.54 24.62
N ALA A 478 -2.14 -22.55 25.34
CA ALA A 478 -1.38 -22.36 26.58
C ALA A 478 -0.10 -21.57 26.34
N LEU A 479 0.61 -21.83 25.23
CA LEU A 479 1.81 -21.10 24.86
C LEU A 479 1.51 -19.64 24.47
N GLY A 480 0.41 -19.40 23.76
CA GLY A 480 -0.09 -18.05 23.48
C GLY A 480 -0.42 -17.27 24.75
N PHE A 481 -1.04 -17.92 25.73
CA PHE A 481 -1.30 -17.31 27.05
C PHE A 481 0.00 -17.01 27.80
N ALA A 482 0.98 -17.91 27.77
CA ALA A 482 2.29 -17.68 28.37
C ALA A 482 3.03 -16.49 27.73
N PHE A 483 2.95 -16.33 26.41
CA PHE A 483 3.50 -15.14 25.74
C PHE A 483 2.76 -13.86 26.12
N MET A 484 1.43 -13.90 26.22
CA MET A 484 0.66 -12.76 26.68
C MET A 484 1.09 -12.34 28.09
N LEU A 485 1.23 -13.29 29.03
CA LEU A 485 1.73 -13.01 30.37
C LEU A 485 3.14 -12.40 30.33
N ALA A 486 4.04 -12.92 29.49
CA ALA A 486 5.37 -12.37 29.32
C ALA A 486 5.34 -10.93 28.76
N VAL A 487 4.47 -10.64 27.79
CA VAL A 487 4.28 -9.30 27.22
C VAL A 487 3.70 -8.33 28.25
N MET A 488 2.78 -8.80 29.11
CA MET A 488 2.18 -7.99 30.18
C MET A 488 3.19 -7.54 31.25
N THR A 489 4.38 -8.13 31.30
CA THR A 489 5.47 -7.61 32.15
C THR A 489 6.07 -6.30 31.61
N TRP A 490 5.70 -5.87 30.39
CA TRP A 490 6.23 -4.70 29.68
C TRP A 490 7.76 -4.68 29.54
N GLN A 491 8.40 -5.84 29.70
CA GLN A 491 9.83 -6.00 29.50
C GLN A 491 10.13 -6.10 28.01
N VAL A 492 10.75 -5.05 27.47
CA VAL A 492 11.08 -4.95 26.03
C VAL A 492 11.93 -6.14 25.58
N GLY A 493 12.85 -6.63 26.42
CA GLY A 493 13.66 -7.81 26.12
C GLY A 493 12.84 -9.07 25.88
N PHE A 494 11.78 -9.29 26.66
CA PHE A 494 10.89 -10.44 26.50
C PHE A 494 10.05 -10.33 25.24
N ILE A 495 9.51 -9.14 24.97
CA ILE A 495 8.71 -8.86 23.77
C ILE A 495 9.55 -9.10 22.52
N LEU A 496 10.75 -8.52 22.46
CA LEU A 496 11.66 -8.71 21.33
C LEU A 496 12.05 -10.17 21.16
N SER A 497 12.34 -10.87 22.25
CA SER A 497 12.72 -12.28 22.18
C SER A 497 11.61 -13.18 21.62
N ILE A 498 10.36 -12.94 22.04
CA ILE A 498 9.19 -13.65 21.51
C ILE A 498 9.00 -13.32 20.02
N CYS A 499 9.05 -12.05 19.62
CA CYS A 499 8.88 -11.65 18.23
C CYS A 499 9.95 -12.26 17.31
N ILE A 500 11.21 -12.25 17.74
CA ILE A 500 12.32 -12.83 16.98
C ILE A 500 12.17 -14.36 16.93
N GLY A 501 11.80 -15.00 18.04
CA GLY A 501 11.57 -16.45 18.09
C GLY A 501 10.46 -16.91 17.14
N LEU A 502 9.31 -16.20 17.15
CA LEU A 502 8.21 -16.45 16.23
C LEU A 502 8.62 -16.21 14.76
N GLY A 503 9.39 -15.15 14.49
CA GLY A 503 9.89 -14.85 13.15
C GLY A 503 10.84 -15.94 12.62
N VAL A 504 11.78 -16.40 13.43
CA VAL A 504 12.70 -17.50 13.09
C VAL A 504 11.93 -18.81 12.92
N GLY A 505 10.98 -19.10 13.79
CA GLY A 505 10.11 -20.26 13.67
C GLY A 505 9.32 -20.28 12.36
N GLU A 506 8.78 -19.12 11.94
CA GLU A 506 8.08 -18.97 10.65
C GLU A 506 9.03 -19.20 9.45
N MET A 507 10.28 -18.73 9.53
CA MET A 507 11.28 -19.01 8.49
C MET A 507 11.63 -20.49 8.37
N LEU A 508 11.70 -21.22 9.49
CA LEU A 508 12.03 -22.64 9.52
C LEU A 508 10.87 -23.52 9.06
N PHE A 509 9.64 -23.25 9.53
CA PHE A 509 8.51 -24.16 9.39
C PHE A 509 7.38 -23.63 8.48
N GLY A 510 7.33 -22.33 8.19
CA GLY A 510 6.25 -21.69 7.43
C GLY A 510 6.09 -22.20 6.00
N ARG A 511 7.19 -22.66 5.37
CA ARG A 511 7.15 -23.30 4.04
C ARG A 511 6.38 -24.62 4.04
N ILE A 512 6.49 -25.42 5.10
CA ILE A 512 5.78 -26.71 5.26
C ILE A 512 4.30 -26.46 5.51
N ILE A 513 3.98 -25.50 6.38
CA ILE A 513 2.61 -25.04 6.66
C ILE A 513 1.92 -24.61 5.35
N SER A 514 2.61 -23.80 4.54
CA SER A 514 2.08 -23.29 3.27
C SER A 514 1.96 -24.35 2.17
N ALA A 515 2.89 -25.32 2.13
CA ALA A 515 2.90 -26.39 1.13
C ALA A 515 1.72 -27.36 1.32
N VAL A 516 1.42 -27.75 2.56
CA VAL A 516 0.30 -28.64 2.88
C VAL A 516 -1.05 -27.96 2.61
N GLY A 517 -1.16 -26.66 2.90
CA GLY A 517 -2.34 -25.86 2.54
C GLY A 517 -2.62 -25.86 1.03
N ARG A 518 -1.57 -25.73 0.20
CA ARG A 518 -1.70 -25.77 -1.27
C ARG A 518 -2.07 -27.15 -1.82
N ALA A 519 -1.54 -28.24 -1.26
CA ALA A 519 -1.87 -29.60 -1.67
C ALA A 519 -3.37 -29.94 -1.46
N LYS A 520 -4.00 -29.38 -0.43
CA LYS A 520 -5.43 -29.57 -0.16
C LYS A 520 -6.34 -28.82 -1.15
N VAL A 521 -5.87 -27.69 -1.69
CA VAL A 521 -6.59 -26.89 -2.71
C VAL A 521 -6.45 -27.52 -4.10
N ALA A 522 -5.35 -28.20 -4.38
CA ALA A 522 -5.14 -28.91 -5.65
C ALA A 522 -5.84 -30.28 -5.74
N SER A 523 -6.37 -30.81 -4.62
CA SER A 523 -7.03 -32.13 -4.55
C SER A 523 -8.53 -32.07 -4.23
N CYS A 524 -9.09 -30.87 -4.05
CA CYS A 524 -10.53 -30.60 -4.10
C CYS A 524 -10.89 -30.06 -5.49
#